data_AF-A0A2V6EGC9-F1
#
_entry.id   AF-A0A2V6EGC9-F1
#
_cell.length_a   1.000
_cell.length_b   1.000
_cell.length_c   1.000
_cell.angle_alpha   90.00
_cell.angle_beta   90.00
_cell.angle_gamma   90.00
#
_symmetry.space_group_name_H-M   'P 1'
#
loop_
_entity.id
_entity.type
_entity.pdbx_description
1 polymer ?
#
loop_
_entity_poly.entity_id
_entity_poly.type
_entity_poly.pdbx_seq_one_letter_code
_entity_poly.pdbx_strand_id
1 'polypeptide(L)' 'ICDEVIAANPKPAADFKAGNAASLNFLKGQVMKLSKGKANPQMVGEILERKLRA' A
#
# COMPACT_ATOMS: atom_id res chain seq x y z
N ILE A 1 -2.41 7.67 -6.55
CA ILE A 1 -1.52 6.47 -6.49
C ILE A 1 -1.77 5.58 -5.27
N CYS A 2 -1.44 5.96 -4.02
CA CYS A 2 -1.68 5.05 -2.87
C CYS A 2 -3.18 4.71 -2.72
N ASP A 3 -4.07 5.70 -2.80
CA ASP A 3 -5.52 5.46 -2.77
C ASP A 3 -6.02 4.64 -3.95
N GLU A 4 -5.50 4.88 -5.16
CA GLU A 4 -5.82 4.06 -6.33
C GLU A 4 -5.40 2.60 -6.14
N VAL A 5 -4.21 2.35 -5.59
CA VAL A 5 -3.74 0.99 -5.33
C VAL A 5 -4.58 0.32 -4.27
N ILE A 6 -4.95 1.03 -3.21
CA ILE A 6 -5.86 0.52 -2.16
C ILE A 6 -7.24 0.22 -2.76
N ALA A 7 -7.81 1.12 -3.56
CA ALA A 7 -9.11 0.95 -4.19
C ALA A 7 -9.10 -0.18 -5.24
N ALA A 8 -8.01 -0.34 -5.98
CA ALA A 8 -7.81 -1.43 -6.93
C ALA A 8 -7.51 -2.78 -6.23
N ASN A 9 -7.02 -2.75 -4.99
CA ASN A 9 -6.64 -3.93 -4.22
C ASN A 9 -7.27 -3.92 -2.82
N PRO A 10 -8.60 -4.09 -2.72
CA PRO A 10 -9.30 -4.07 -1.43
C PRO A 10 -8.95 -5.26 -0.53
N LYS A 11 -8.58 -6.42 -1.11
CA LYS A 11 -8.17 -7.61 -0.35
C LYS A 11 -6.91 -7.36 0.48
N PRO A 12 -5.76 -6.99 -0.13
CA PRO A 12 -4.54 -6.66 0.63
C PRO A 12 -4.75 -5.53 1.64
N ALA A 13 -5.61 -4.55 1.32
CA ALA A 13 -5.96 -3.48 2.26
C ALA A 13 -6.66 -4.02 3.52
N ALA A 14 -7.61 -4.94 3.35
CA ALA A 14 -8.30 -5.61 4.46
C ALA A 14 -7.37 -6.57 5.23
N ASP A 15 -6.53 -7.33 4.54
CA ASP A 15 -5.55 -8.22 5.18
C ASP A 15 -4.55 -7.43 6.02
N PHE A 16 -4.08 -6.28 5.55
CA PHE A 16 -3.21 -5.41 6.35
C PHE A 16 -3.93 -4.86 7.57
N LYS A 17 -5.20 -4.46 7.43
CA LYS A 17 -6.07 -4.09 8.58
C LYS A 17 -6.22 -5.23 9.59
N ALA A 18 -6.18 -6.48 9.13
CA ALA A 18 -6.19 -7.67 9.99
C ALA A 18 -4.81 -7.98 10.62
N GLY A 19 -3.78 -7.17 10.38
CA GLY A 19 -2.43 -7.34 10.93
C GLY A 19 -1.45 -8.06 9.98
N ASN A 20 -1.83 -8.30 8.73
CA ASN A 20 -0.95 -8.97 7.77
C ASN A 20 0.03 -8.00 7.12
N ALA A 21 1.25 -7.95 7.66
CA ALA A 21 2.34 -7.13 7.14
C ALA A 21 2.76 -7.49 5.69
N ALA A 22 2.50 -8.72 5.23
CA ALA A 22 2.82 -9.12 3.85
C ALA A 22 1.98 -8.34 2.83
N SER A 23 0.74 -8.00 3.20
CA SER A 23 -0.16 -7.23 2.35
C SER A 23 0.30 -5.78 2.16
N LEU A 24 0.97 -5.19 3.16
CA LEU A 24 1.62 -3.88 3.01
C LEU A 24 2.74 -3.93 1.98
N ASN A 25 3.57 -4.97 2.00
CA ASN A 25 4.66 -5.14 1.05
C ASN A 25 4.14 -5.32 -0.38
N PHE A 26 3.02 -6.05 -0.56
CA PHE A 26 2.34 -6.16 -1.84
C PHE A 26 1.85 -4.80 -2.35
N LEU A 27 1.15 -4.04 -1.50
CA LEU A 27 0.65 -2.70 -1.86
C LEU A 27 1.79 -1.73 -2.16
N LYS A 28 2.89 -1.78 -1.40
CA LYS A 28 4.13 -1.04 -1.68
C LYS A 28 4.65 -1.33 -3.09
N GLY A 29 4.76 -2.61 -3.46
CA GLY A 29 5.21 -3.03 -4.78
C GLY A 29 4.30 -2.52 -5.90
N GLN A 30 2.97 -2.60 -5.70
CA GLN A 30 1.99 -2.06 -6.64
C GLN A 30 2.13 -0.54 -6.80
N VAL A 31 2.27 0.21 -5.70
CA VAL A 31 2.49 1.66 -5.74
C VAL A 31 3.80 2.02 -6.44
N MET A 32 4.90 1.31 -6.17
CA MET A 32 6.17 1.55 -6.85
C MET A 32 6.08 1.28 -8.36
N LYS A 33 5.37 0.23 -8.76
CA LYS A 33 5.12 -0.11 -10.16
C LYS A 33 4.29 0.97 -10.86
N LEU A 34 3.19 1.40 -10.26
CA LEU A 34 2.33 2.46 -10.78
C LEU A 34 3.05 3.81 -10.86
N SER A 35 3.86 4.10 -9.86
CA SER A 35 4.68 5.31 -9.82
C SER A 35 5.90 5.24 -10.73
N LYS A 36 6.15 4.12 -11.42
CA LYS A 36 7.32 3.87 -12.28
C LYS A 36 8.65 4.20 -11.57
N GLY A 37 8.77 3.82 -10.30
CA GLY A 37 9.96 4.08 -9.48
C GLY A 37 10.12 5.53 -9.00
N LYS A 38 9.17 6.44 -9.29
CA LYS A 38 9.22 7.83 -8.80
C LYS A 38 8.83 7.98 -7.33
N ALA A 39 8.12 7.00 -6.76
CA ALA A 39 7.66 7.04 -5.38
C ALA A 39 8.72 6.47 -4.44
N ASN A 40 8.94 7.15 -3.32
CA ASN A 40 9.88 6.70 -2.30
C ASN A 40 9.28 5.52 -1.51
N PRO A 41 9.95 4.34 -1.45
CA PRO A 41 9.42 3.16 -0.79
C PRO A 41 9.14 3.34 0.71
N GLN A 42 9.92 4.17 1.42
CA GLN A 42 9.68 4.45 2.83
C GLN A 42 8.38 5.24 3.01
N MET A 43 8.25 6.38 2.32
CA MET A 43 7.04 7.21 2.34
C MET A 43 5.80 6.42 1.93
N VAL A 44 5.89 5.60 0.89
CA VAL A 44 4.76 4.78 0.42
C VAL A 44 4.28 3.84 1.52
N GLY A 45 5.20 3.23 2.26
CA GLY A 45 4.87 2.37 3.40
C GLY A 45 4.15 3.11 4.50
N GLU A 46 4.69 4.25 4.93
CA GLU A 46 4.07 5.06 5.99
C GLU A 46 2.70 5.60 5.58
N ILE A 47 2.54 6.03 4.32
CA ILE A 47 1.26 6.52 3.80
C ILE A 47 0.23 5.39 3.74
N LEU A 48 0.61 4.21 3.22
CA LEU A 48 -0.27 3.04 3.17
C LEU A 48 -0.65 2.60 4.58
N GLU A 49 0.32 2.53 5.50
CA GLU A 49 0.05 2.17 6.89
C GLU A 49 -0.91 3.19 7.53
N ARG A 50 -0.63 4.50 7.44
CA ARG A 50 -1.53 5.53 7.99
C ARG A 50 -2.94 5.44 7.40
N LYS A 51 -3.07 5.24 6.08
CA LYS A 51 -4.38 5.17 5.41
C LYS A 51 -5.16 3.90 5.74
N LEU A 52 -4.46 2.80 6.00
CA LEU A 52 -5.10 1.53 6.33
C LEU A 52 -5.29 1.36 7.84
N ARG A 53 -4.60 2.12 8.69
CA ARG A 53 -4.75 2.07 10.15
C ARG A 53 -5.74 3.12 10.67
N ALA A 54 -6.04 4.13 9.84
CA ALA A 54 -7.17 5.05 10.01
C ALA A 54 -8.50 4.38 9.58
#